data_AF-A0A7R9XY31-F1
#
_entry.id   AF-A0A7R9XY31-F1
#
_cell.length_a   1.000
_cell.length_b   1.000
_cell.length_c   1.000
_cell.angle_alpha   90.00
_cell.angle_beta   90.00
_cell.angle_gamma   90.00
#
_symmetry.space_group_name_H-M   'P 1'
#
loop_
_entity.id
_entity.type
_entity.pdbx_description
1 polymer ?
#
loop_
_entity_poly.entity_id
_entity_poly.type
_entity_poly.pdbx_seq_one_letter_code
_entity_poly.pdbx_strand_id
1 'polypeptide(L)'
;MCAQDPVTDRPVAGNINFCPCELKTRSMVDAGEGGMHSGVWAEERRLQVGTTVHELVHVLGISANLFPYWRDANNGGAPRVERNAFGQPLENDAAALSTLGRVEVRDSVPVLRSLATPALVAAARAQTSCAEVTEVELEDEGGAGSALSHFEMKHYYGELMTAQGD
;
A
#
# COMPACT_ATOMS: atom_id res chain seq x y z
N MET A 1 -5.51 7.48 -6.75
CA MET A 1 -6.99 7.64 -6.74
C MET A 1 -7.35 9.01 -7.28
N CYS A 2 -8.33 9.14 -8.18
CA CYS A 2 -8.78 10.42 -8.74
C CYS A 2 -10.26 10.74 -8.46
N ALA A 3 -11.05 9.77 -8.01
CA ALA A 3 -12.41 10.00 -7.52
C ALA A 3 -12.76 9.05 -6.38
N GLN A 4 -13.55 9.55 -5.44
CA GLN A 4 -13.97 8.88 -4.22
C GLN A 4 -15.44 9.16 -3.96
N ASP A 5 -16.16 8.20 -3.39
CA ASP A 5 -17.54 8.40 -2.95
C ASP A 5 -17.57 9.35 -1.74
N PRO A 6 -18.30 10.47 -1.80
CA PRO A 6 -18.23 11.53 -0.79
C PRO A 6 -18.87 11.16 0.55
N VAL A 7 -19.61 10.05 0.62
CA VAL A 7 -20.30 9.61 1.85
C VAL A 7 -19.51 8.50 2.53
N THR A 8 -19.02 7.56 1.74
CA THR A 8 -18.42 6.29 2.21
C THR A 8 -16.90 6.27 2.16
N ASP A 9 -16.27 7.27 1.54
CA ASP A 9 -14.83 7.31 1.26
C ASP A 9 -14.31 6.15 0.39
N ARG A 10 -15.21 5.42 -0.28
CA ARG A 10 -14.82 4.32 -1.15
C ARG A 10 -14.15 4.87 -2.42
N PRO A 11 -12.98 4.35 -2.83
CA PRO A 11 -12.41 4.68 -4.14
C PRO A 11 -13.38 4.31 -5.27
N VAL A 12 -13.66 5.25 -6.16
CA VAL A 12 -14.57 5.07 -7.32
C VAL A 12 -13.78 5.03 -8.62
N ALA A 13 -12.73 5.86 -8.72
CA ALA A 13 -11.85 5.87 -9.89
C ALA A 13 -10.41 6.18 -9.50
N GLY A 14 -9.48 5.65 -10.29
CA GLY A 14 -8.08 5.97 -10.23
C GLY A 14 -7.41 5.67 -11.57
N ASN A 15 -6.15 6.05 -11.67
CA ASN A 15 -5.32 5.85 -12.84
C ASN A 15 -4.02 5.17 -12.44
N ILE A 16 -3.50 4.35 -13.35
CA ILE A 16 -2.15 3.79 -13.30
C ILE A 16 -1.53 4.10 -14.65
N ASN A 17 -0.29 4.54 -14.66
CA ASN A 17 0.44 4.84 -15.87
C ASN A 17 1.75 4.07 -15.87
N PHE A 18 1.96 3.25 -16.89
CA PHE A 18 3.20 2.49 -17.05
C PHE A 18 4.13 3.22 -18.03
N CYS A 19 5.43 3.31 -17.72
CA CYS A 19 6.39 3.70 -18.76
C CYS A 19 6.42 2.62 -19.83
N PRO A 20 6.17 2.93 -21.12
CA PRO A 20 6.31 1.95 -22.19
C PRO A 20 7.71 1.33 -22.25
N CYS A 21 8.72 2.05 -21.76
CA CYS A 21 10.12 1.64 -21.71
C CYS A 21 10.39 0.47 -20.75
N GLU A 22 9.63 0.39 -19.65
CA GLU A 22 9.75 -0.67 -18.64
C GLU A 22 8.91 -1.91 -18.98
N LEU A 23 7.99 -1.78 -19.95
CA LEU A 23 7.16 -2.89 -20.41
C LEU A 23 7.93 -3.79 -21.38
N LYS A 24 8.58 -4.81 -20.84
CA LYS A 24 9.11 -5.93 -21.62
C LYS A 24 7.99 -6.67 -22.36
N THR A 25 8.17 -6.89 -23.65
CA THR A 25 7.29 -7.75 -24.45
C THR A 25 7.98 -9.08 -24.73
N ARG A 26 7.20 -10.11 -25.09
CA ARG A 26 7.75 -11.42 -25.48
C ARG A 26 8.88 -11.28 -26.51
N SER A 27 8.67 -10.43 -27.53
CA SER A 27 9.67 -10.19 -28.57
C SER A 27 10.95 -9.54 -28.05
N MET A 28 10.89 -8.74 -26.98
CA MET A 28 12.05 -8.08 -26.40
C MET A 28 12.84 -9.03 -25.47
N VAL A 29 12.15 -9.90 -24.75
CA VAL A 29 12.77 -10.90 -23.86
C VAL A 29 13.40 -12.04 -24.67
N ASP A 30 12.74 -12.47 -25.74
CA ASP A 30 13.22 -13.54 -26.62
C ASP A 30 14.36 -13.08 -27.57
N ALA A 31 14.62 -11.76 -27.68
CA ALA A 31 15.64 -11.16 -28.56
C ALA A 31 17.02 -10.93 -27.92
N GLY A 32 17.23 -11.30 -26.64
CA GLY A 32 18.55 -11.31 -26.02
C GLY A 32 19.50 -12.33 -26.69
N GLU A 33 20.80 -12.02 -26.76
CA GLU A 33 21.80 -12.91 -27.37
C GLU A 33 21.84 -14.28 -26.67
N GLY A 34 21.49 -15.33 -27.41
CA GLY A 34 21.47 -16.72 -26.94
C GLY A 34 20.08 -17.12 -26.47
N GLY A 35 19.26 -17.63 -27.41
CA GLY A 35 17.86 -18.01 -27.19
C GLY A 35 17.65 -18.80 -25.89
N MET A 36 17.15 -18.12 -24.87
CA MET A 36 16.92 -18.67 -23.55
C MET A 36 15.41 -18.80 -23.32
N HIS A 37 14.93 -20.04 -23.47
CA HIS A 37 13.76 -20.71 -22.89
C HIS A 37 12.54 -19.86 -22.43
N SER A 38 11.34 -20.33 -22.80
CA SER A 38 10.00 -19.84 -22.40
C SER A 38 9.79 -19.47 -20.92
N GLY A 39 10.68 -19.86 -20.00
CA GLY A 39 10.66 -19.50 -18.58
C GLY A 39 10.93 -18.01 -18.31
N VAL A 40 11.85 -17.36 -19.03
CA VAL A 40 12.21 -15.95 -18.74
C VAL A 40 11.03 -15.02 -19.02
N TRP A 41 10.37 -15.17 -20.17
CA TRP A 41 9.16 -14.42 -20.49
C TRP A 41 8.01 -14.68 -19.50
N ALA A 42 7.90 -15.90 -18.96
CA ALA A 42 6.89 -16.20 -17.96
C ALA A 42 7.15 -15.43 -16.65
N GLU A 43 8.40 -15.34 -16.19
CA GLU A 43 8.76 -14.56 -15.00
C GLU A 43 8.58 -13.05 -15.21
N GLU A 44 9.07 -12.50 -16.32
CA GLU A 44 8.89 -11.07 -16.65
C GLU A 44 7.42 -10.68 -16.67
N ARG A 45 6.58 -11.51 -17.30
CA ARG A 45 5.13 -11.28 -17.32
C ARG A 45 4.53 -11.35 -15.91
N ARG A 46 5.00 -12.26 -15.05
CA ARG A 46 4.54 -12.34 -13.65
C ARG A 46 4.91 -11.08 -12.89
N LEU A 47 6.13 -10.56 -13.06
CA LEU A 47 6.57 -9.31 -12.43
C LEU A 47 5.71 -8.14 -12.91
N GLN A 48 5.48 -7.99 -14.21
CA GLN A 48 4.63 -6.92 -14.76
C GLN A 48 3.18 -6.99 -14.26
N VAL A 49 2.60 -8.19 -14.18
CA VAL A 49 1.28 -8.40 -13.59
C VAL A 49 1.32 -8.06 -12.09
N GLY A 50 2.35 -8.48 -11.37
CA GLY A 50 2.57 -8.15 -9.96
C GLY A 50 2.60 -6.64 -9.73
N THR A 51 3.42 -5.90 -10.48
CA THR A 51 3.46 -4.43 -10.45
C THR A 51 2.11 -3.82 -10.79
N THR A 52 1.39 -4.36 -11.78
CA THR A 52 0.04 -3.86 -12.11
C THR A 52 -0.93 -4.02 -10.94
N VAL A 53 -0.90 -5.17 -10.27
CA VAL A 53 -1.76 -5.42 -9.11
C VAL A 53 -1.33 -4.55 -7.92
N HIS A 54 -0.03 -4.36 -7.70
CA HIS A 54 0.53 -3.47 -6.68
C HIS A 54 0.01 -2.03 -6.86
N GLU A 55 0.13 -1.48 -8.06
CA GLU A 55 -0.38 -0.13 -8.36
C GLU A 55 -1.90 -0.02 -8.25
N LEU A 56 -2.63 -1.09 -8.60
CA LEU A 56 -4.09 -1.17 -8.37
C LEU A 56 -4.42 -1.10 -6.88
N VAL A 57 -3.64 -1.75 -6.03
CA VAL A 57 -3.86 -1.75 -4.57
C VAL A 57 -3.61 -0.35 -3.97
N HIS A 58 -2.65 0.41 -4.50
CA HIS A 58 -2.53 1.84 -4.17
C HIS A 58 -3.79 2.63 -4.55
N VAL A 59 -4.31 2.42 -5.76
CA VAL A 59 -5.56 3.06 -6.21
C VAL A 59 -6.74 2.70 -5.29
N LEU A 60 -6.77 1.48 -4.76
CA LEU A 60 -7.82 0.98 -3.87
C LEU A 60 -7.68 1.40 -2.41
N GLY A 61 -6.63 2.14 -2.05
CA GLY A 61 -6.56 2.80 -0.75
C GLY A 61 -5.37 2.44 0.13
N ILE A 62 -4.44 1.59 -0.31
CA ILE A 62 -3.18 1.37 0.43
C ILE A 62 -2.19 2.46 0.05
N SER A 63 -2.22 3.59 0.75
CA SER A 63 -1.23 4.65 0.61
C SER A 63 -1.32 5.58 1.82
N ALA A 64 -0.20 6.19 2.22
CA ALA A 64 -0.13 7.07 3.38
C ALA A 64 -1.20 8.18 3.37
N ASN A 65 -1.48 8.76 2.19
CA ASN A 65 -2.49 9.81 2.03
C ASN A 65 -3.94 9.29 1.97
N LEU A 66 -4.15 7.98 1.83
CA LEU A 66 -5.46 7.35 1.75
C LEU A 66 -5.85 6.63 3.05
N PHE A 67 -4.91 6.28 3.93
CA PHE A 67 -5.22 5.69 5.23
C PHE A 67 -6.20 6.52 6.09
N PRO A 68 -6.12 7.87 6.14
CA PRO A 68 -7.10 8.68 6.86
C PRO A 68 -8.55 8.53 6.34
N TYR A 69 -8.72 8.00 5.13
CA TYR A 69 -10.04 7.76 4.54
C TYR A 69 -10.61 6.38 4.89
N TRP A 70 -9.83 5.50 5.53
CA TRP A 70 -10.31 4.18 5.92
C TRP A 70 -11.45 4.27 6.95
N ARG A 71 -12.42 3.38 6.77
CA ARG A 71 -13.62 3.30 7.62
C ARG A 71 -13.49 2.16 8.63
N ASP A 72 -14.19 2.32 9.75
CA ASP A 72 -14.22 1.29 10.78
C ASP A 72 -15.27 0.23 10.48
N ALA A 73 -14.82 -0.91 9.96
CA ALA A 73 -15.67 -2.06 9.67
C ALA A 73 -16.41 -2.59 10.91
N ASN A 74 -15.85 -2.39 12.10
CA ASN A 74 -16.48 -2.84 13.36
C ASN A 74 -17.49 -1.82 13.91
N ASN A 75 -17.49 -0.60 13.39
CA ASN A 75 -18.38 0.48 13.82
C ASN A 75 -19.21 0.99 12.63
N GLY A 76 -19.78 0.07 11.86
CA GLY A 76 -20.74 0.37 10.79
C GLY A 76 -20.19 1.24 9.64
N GLY A 77 -18.87 1.32 9.48
CA GLY A 77 -18.24 2.18 8.47
C GLY A 77 -18.07 3.64 8.89
N ALA A 78 -18.09 3.93 10.20
CA ALA A 78 -17.76 5.26 10.72
C ALA A 78 -16.34 5.69 10.27
N PRO A 79 -16.10 6.99 10.03
CA PRO A 79 -14.75 7.51 9.84
C PRO A 79 -13.84 7.13 11.02
N ARG A 80 -12.62 6.68 10.73
CA ARG A 80 -11.61 6.41 11.78
C ARG A 80 -10.97 7.68 12.33
N VAL A 81 -10.98 8.74 11.53
CA VAL A 81 -10.43 10.05 11.86
C VAL A 81 -11.51 11.12 11.81
N GLU A 82 -11.30 12.21 12.54
CA GLU A 82 -12.21 13.35 12.51
C GLU A 82 -12.29 13.98 11.11
N ARG A 83 -13.44 14.58 10.80
CA ARG A 83 -13.74 15.19 9.50
C ARG A 83 -14.00 16.69 9.65
N ASN A 84 -13.51 17.49 8.71
CA ASN A 84 -13.86 18.91 8.62
C ASN A 84 -15.29 19.09 8.07
N ALA A 85 -15.74 20.35 7.96
CA ALA A 85 -17.07 20.69 7.42
C ALA A 85 -17.29 20.24 5.96
N PHE A 86 -16.22 19.88 5.24
CA PHE A 86 -16.26 19.38 3.86
C PHE A 86 -16.17 17.86 3.78
N GLY A 87 -16.20 17.14 4.92
CA GLY A 87 -16.12 15.68 4.96
C GLY A 87 -14.71 15.12 4.74
N GLN A 88 -13.67 15.96 4.76
CA GLN A 88 -12.29 15.53 4.58
C GLN A 88 -11.62 15.24 5.92
N PRO A 89 -10.67 14.27 6.00
CA PRO A 89 -9.82 14.09 7.17
C PRO A 89 -9.19 15.40 7.62
N LEU A 90 -9.11 15.62 8.94
CA LEU A 90 -8.28 16.69 9.48
C LEU A 90 -6.81 16.42 9.18
N GLU A 91 -6.10 17.45 8.71
CA GLU A 91 -4.67 17.36 8.46
C GLU A 91 -3.89 17.27 9.78
N ASN A 92 -2.82 16.48 9.79
CA ASN A 92 -1.87 16.38 10.91
C ASN A 92 -2.51 16.02 12.27
N ASP A 93 -3.63 15.31 12.26
CA ASP A 93 -4.29 14.85 13.49
C ASP A 93 -3.71 13.51 13.96
N ALA A 94 -2.68 13.60 14.80
CA ALA A 94 -2.02 12.45 15.39
C ALA A 94 -2.97 11.57 16.23
N ALA A 95 -3.91 12.20 16.95
CA ALA A 95 -4.86 11.48 17.78
C ALA A 95 -5.80 10.65 16.91
N ALA A 96 -6.26 11.23 15.80
CA ALA A 96 -7.09 10.52 14.85
C ALA A 96 -6.33 9.39 14.12
N LEU A 97 -5.09 9.63 13.67
CA LEU A 97 -4.25 8.59 13.06
C LEU A 97 -3.97 7.43 14.01
N SER A 98 -3.87 7.69 15.32
CA SER A 98 -3.61 6.64 16.32
C SER A 98 -4.70 5.56 16.38
N THR A 99 -5.89 5.82 15.83
CA THR A 99 -6.96 4.83 15.69
C THR A 99 -6.67 3.76 14.63
N LEU A 100 -5.71 4.02 13.74
CA LEU A 100 -5.28 3.13 12.67
C LEU A 100 -4.05 2.31 13.06
N GLY A 101 -3.20 2.81 13.97
CA GLY A 101 -1.95 2.17 14.38
C GLY A 101 -0.99 3.14 15.06
N ARG A 102 0.30 2.81 15.09
CA ARG A 102 1.33 3.63 15.75
C ARG A 102 1.64 4.88 14.94
N VAL A 103 1.63 6.02 15.61
CA VAL A 103 1.96 7.32 15.03
C VAL A 103 3.31 7.79 15.56
N GLU A 104 4.14 8.31 14.66
CA GLU A 104 5.43 8.93 14.97
C GLU A 104 5.49 10.34 14.37
N VAL A 105 6.37 11.20 14.89
CA VAL A 105 6.55 12.55 14.35
C VAL A 105 7.79 12.57 13.45
N ARG A 106 7.60 12.86 12.17
CA ARG A 106 8.66 13.04 11.18
C ARG A 106 8.59 14.45 10.63
N ASP A 107 9.68 15.22 10.77
CA ASP A 107 9.74 16.62 10.33
C ASP A 107 8.59 17.49 10.88
N SER A 108 8.23 17.29 12.16
CA SER A 108 7.09 17.95 12.85
C SER A 108 5.70 17.59 12.32
N VAL A 109 5.59 16.58 11.45
CA VAL A 109 4.34 16.05 10.92
C VAL A 109 4.08 14.67 11.52
N PRO A 110 2.88 14.39 12.08
CA PRO A 110 2.54 13.05 12.52
C PRO A 110 2.31 12.14 11.31
N VAL A 111 2.95 10.98 11.34
CA VAL A 111 2.90 9.96 10.30
C VAL A 111 2.59 8.60 10.91
N LEU A 112 1.91 7.75 10.15
CA LEU A 112 1.57 6.40 10.57
C LEU A 112 2.77 5.47 10.31
N ARG A 113 3.41 4.92 11.35
CA ARG A 113 4.56 3.99 11.23
C ARG A 113 4.10 2.52 11.12
N SER A 114 2.90 2.22 11.58
CA SER A 114 2.31 0.87 11.53
C SER A 114 0.79 0.92 11.39
N LEU A 115 0.20 -0.19 10.96
CA LEU A 115 -1.24 -0.41 10.89
C LEU A 115 -1.66 -1.53 11.83
N ALA A 116 -2.69 -1.28 12.65
CA ALA A 116 -3.20 -2.20 13.68
C ALA A 116 -4.64 -2.65 13.42
N THR A 117 -5.11 -2.61 12.17
CA THR A 117 -6.48 -3.07 11.86
C THR A 117 -6.62 -4.58 12.16
N PRO A 118 -7.79 -5.06 12.63
CA PRO A 118 -7.96 -6.46 13.00
C PRO A 118 -7.62 -7.45 11.88
N ALA A 119 -7.94 -7.10 10.64
CA ALA A 119 -7.64 -7.95 9.47
C ALA A 119 -6.13 -8.05 9.21
N LEU A 120 -5.40 -6.93 9.29
CA LEU A 120 -3.95 -6.91 9.11
C LEU A 120 -3.23 -7.68 10.22
N VAL A 121 -3.64 -7.46 11.48
CA VAL A 121 -3.08 -8.19 12.62
C VAL A 121 -3.33 -9.68 12.50
N ALA A 122 -4.54 -10.11 12.11
CA ALA A 122 -4.84 -11.52 11.89
C ALA A 122 -3.98 -12.14 10.77
N ALA A 123 -3.81 -11.43 9.65
CA ALA A 123 -2.96 -11.88 8.54
C ALA A 123 -1.48 -12.00 8.96
N ALA A 124 -0.96 -10.99 9.67
CA ALA A 124 0.43 -11.00 10.13
C ALA A 124 0.71 -12.10 11.16
N ARG A 125 -0.22 -12.36 12.09
CA ARG A 125 -0.13 -13.49 13.03
C ARG A 125 -0.13 -14.83 12.30
N ALA A 126 -0.96 -14.98 11.26
CA ALA A 126 -1.02 -16.20 10.47
C ALA A 126 0.29 -16.44 9.68
N GLN A 127 0.85 -15.38 9.08
CA GLN A 127 2.12 -15.46 8.35
C GLN A 127 3.30 -15.78 9.26
N THR A 128 3.38 -15.14 10.43
CA THR A 128 4.53 -15.25 11.34
C THR A 128 4.41 -16.38 12.35
N SER A 129 3.21 -16.96 12.50
CA SER A 129 2.86 -17.86 13.62
C SER A 129 3.13 -17.25 15.01
N CYS A 130 3.14 -15.93 15.12
CA CYS A 130 3.41 -15.21 16.36
C CYS A 130 2.13 -14.50 16.85
N ALA A 131 1.54 -14.98 17.93
CA ALA A 131 0.30 -14.41 18.49
C ALA A 131 0.50 -13.01 19.11
N GLU A 132 1.73 -12.62 19.40
CA GLU A 132 2.09 -11.35 20.04
C GLU A 132 2.11 -10.18 19.06
N VAL A 133 2.05 -10.42 17.75
CA VAL A 133 1.95 -9.36 16.74
C VAL A 133 0.68 -8.54 17.01
N THR A 134 0.82 -7.23 17.14
CA THR A 134 -0.29 -6.29 17.40
C THR A 134 -0.47 -5.27 16.29
N GLU A 135 0.48 -5.17 15.37
CA GLU A 135 0.51 -4.20 14.29
C GLU A 135 1.42 -4.69 13.15
N VAL A 136 1.25 -4.07 11.98
CA VAL A 136 2.02 -4.32 10.75
C VAL A 136 2.79 -3.06 10.41
N GLU A 137 4.11 -3.16 10.36
CA GLU A 137 4.97 -2.02 10.10
C GLU A 137 4.92 -1.57 8.65
N LEU A 138 4.92 -0.25 8.45
CA LEU A 138 5.03 0.38 7.15
C LEU A 138 6.50 0.68 6.84
N GLU A 139 6.87 0.67 5.57
CA GLU A 139 8.22 1.02 5.09
C GLU A 139 8.62 2.42 5.55
N ASP A 140 9.85 2.62 6.02
CA ASP A 140 10.34 3.94 6.45
C ASP A 140 11.44 4.54 5.56
N GLU A 141 11.97 3.76 4.61
CA GLU A 141 12.98 4.16 3.63
C GLU A 141 12.39 4.48 2.23
N GLY A 142 13.24 4.84 1.26
CA GLY A 142 12.84 5.06 -0.15
C GLY A 142 12.10 6.37 -0.47
N GLY A 143 11.92 7.27 0.52
CA GLY A 143 11.37 8.62 0.30
C GLY A 143 9.85 8.65 0.07
N ALA A 144 9.32 9.77 -0.44
CA ALA A 144 7.86 10.00 -0.50
C ALA A 144 7.07 9.02 -1.41
N GLY A 145 7.75 8.37 -2.36
CA GLY A 145 7.14 7.36 -3.23
C GLY A 145 7.11 5.96 -2.63
N SER A 146 7.84 5.72 -1.54
CA SER A 146 7.96 4.40 -0.92
C SER A 146 7.51 4.40 0.54
N ALA A 147 8.11 5.28 1.34
CA ALA A 147 7.89 5.35 2.76
C ALA A 147 6.39 5.50 3.06
N LEU A 148 5.94 4.75 4.06
CA LEU A 148 4.61 4.81 4.67
C LEU A 148 3.46 4.37 3.75
N SER A 149 3.73 3.99 2.49
CA SER A 149 2.71 3.47 1.57
C SER A 149 2.88 1.98 1.26
N HIS A 150 3.93 1.37 1.77
CA HIS A 150 4.29 -0.04 1.63
C HIS A 150 4.41 -0.71 2.99
N PHE A 151 4.34 -2.03 3.02
CA PHE A 151 4.72 -2.79 4.21
C PHE A 151 6.24 -2.92 4.30
N GLU A 152 6.74 -2.91 5.54
CA GLU A 152 8.16 -3.02 5.86
C GLU A 152 8.79 -4.26 5.23
N MET A 153 9.69 -4.06 4.25
CA MET A 153 10.27 -5.16 3.48
C MET A 153 11.01 -6.15 4.37
N LYS A 154 11.69 -5.68 5.43
CA LYS A 154 12.43 -6.54 6.36
C LYS A 154 11.54 -7.62 7.00
N HIS A 155 10.27 -7.32 7.24
CA HIS A 155 9.34 -8.22 7.91
C HIS A 155 8.45 -8.99 6.93
N TYR A 156 8.19 -8.43 5.75
CA TYR A 156 7.20 -8.95 4.80
C TYR A 156 7.77 -9.23 3.41
N TYR A 157 9.08 -9.45 3.28
CA TYR A 157 9.73 -9.72 1.99
C TYR A 157 8.97 -10.75 1.14
N GLY A 158 8.64 -10.36 -0.10
CA GLY A 158 7.86 -11.16 -1.04
C GLY A 158 6.34 -10.95 -0.96
N GLU A 159 5.84 -10.09 -0.06
CA GLU A 159 4.45 -9.61 -0.08
C GLU A 159 4.23 -8.61 -1.22
N LEU A 160 3.02 -8.55 -1.75
CA LEU A 160 2.68 -7.72 -2.91
C LEU A 160 2.99 -6.23 -2.71
N MET A 161 2.77 -5.70 -1.51
CA MET A 161 2.88 -4.29 -1.16
C MET A 161 4.16 -3.96 -0.38
N THR A 162 5.17 -4.83 -0.39
CA THR A 162 6.53 -4.37 -0.06
C THR A 162 7.06 -3.50 -1.19
N ALA A 163 7.82 -2.45 -0.86
CA ALA A 163 8.53 -1.70 -1.87
C ALA A 163 9.48 -2.63 -2.64
N GLN A 164 9.49 -2.56 -3.97
CA GLN A 164 10.55 -3.23 -4.74
C GLN A 164 11.85 -2.48 -4.46
N GLY A 165 12.84 -3.18 -3.91
CA GLY A 165 14.20 -2.66 -3.84
C GLY A 165 14.77 -2.52 -5.25
N ASP A 166 15.34 -1.36 -5.54
CA ASP A 166 16.09 -1.05 -6.77
C ASP A 166 17.24 -2.05 -7.02
#